data_AF-A0A9W4T7E4-F1
#
_entry.id   AF-A0A9W4T7E4-F1
#
_cell.length_a   1.000
_cell.length_b   1.000
_cell.length_c   1.000
_cell.angle_alpha   90.00
_cell.angle_beta   90.00
_cell.angle_gamma   90.00
#
_symmetry.space_group_name_H-M   'P 1'
#
loop_
_entity.id
_entity.type
_entity.pdbx_description
1 polymer ?
#
loop_
_entity_poly.entity_id
_entity_poly.type
_entity_poly.pdbx_seq_one_letter_code
_entity_poly.pdbx_strand_id
1 'polypeptide(L)'
;MNKTEHQKELLKKIQPGVKPSDLKKTRTKTKPKEVLPPPIVQDEGYGSDTPSKPTKPERVPSIPTPPPLPNSSILALQKQIELHREIKKADEKKKQELAEQVKSLEKKIQTIIKLAGEEKKEYEKTIEELKKPTKTPINTPPNLKTFLCSDCQQTKPHPELSRQFGKFSFCLACSKKARVQAQQEKTKPQPSDFTCHTCQQTKNEIPNKMKLDKTLQAYLICSACKPTLKEFNEADLITDDL
;
A
#
# COMPACT_ATOMS: atom_id res chain seq x y z
N MET A 1 -3.12 22.63 26.76
CA MET A 1 -2.51 21.62 25.86
C MET A 1 -1.47 22.32 25.00
N ASN A 2 -0.20 21.91 25.11
CA ASN A 2 0.93 22.58 24.50
C ASN A 2 1.00 22.31 22.99
N LYS A 3 1.00 23.38 22.20
CA LYS A 3 1.07 23.35 20.72
C LYS A 3 2.21 22.46 20.18
N THR A 4 3.25 22.25 20.98
CA THR A 4 4.43 21.44 20.69
C THR A 4 4.15 19.95 20.54
N GLU A 5 3.17 19.39 21.27
CA GLU A 5 2.84 17.96 21.17
C GLU A 5 2.09 17.65 19.88
N HIS A 6 1.15 18.52 19.50
CA HIS A 6 0.37 18.34 18.29
C HIS A 6 1.25 18.50 17.03
N GLN A 7 2.24 19.38 17.08
CA GLN A 7 3.20 19.57 16.01
C GLN A 7 4.17 18.38 15.88
N LYS A 8 4.58 17.77 17.01
CA LYS A 8 5.36 16.51 17.00
C LYS A 8 4.55 15.32 16.44
N GLU A 9 3.25 15.27 16.71
CA GLU A 9 2.36 14.23 16.18
C GLU A 9 2.20 14.33 14.65
N LEU A 10 2.06 15.55 14.12
CA LEU A 10 1.98 15.81 12.68
C LEU A 10 3.27 15.44 11.96
N LEU A 11 4.43 15.76 12.52
CA LEU A 11 5.74 15.43 11.94
C LEU A 11 6.01 13.92 11.94
N LYS A 12 5.53 13.15 12.93
CA LYS A 12 5.61 11.67 12.91
C LYS A 12 4.77 11.03 11.80
N LYS A 13 3.67 11.66 11.40
CA LYS A 13 2.75 11.15 10.35
C LYS A 13 3.26 11.40 8.93
N ILE A 14 4.24 12.29 8.76
CA ILE A 14 4.82 12.65 7.46
C ILE A 14 6.22 12.04 7.36
N GLN A 15 6.29 10.72 7.13
CA GLN A 15 7.56 10.10 6.77
C GLN A 15 7.95 10.47 5.33
N PRO A 16 9.21 10.81 5.05
CA PRO A 16 9.68 11.07 3.69
C PRO A 16 9.43 9.85 2.80
N GLY A 17 8.68 10.02 1.71
CA GLY A 17 8.42 8.97 0.71
C GLY A 17 7.02 8.36 0.71
N VAL A 18 6.16 8.69 1.68
CA VAL A 18 4.77 8.22 1.72
C VAL A 18 3.87 9.21 0.99
N LYS A 19 3.23 8.81 -0.11
CA LYS A 19 2.31 9.69 -0.84
C LYS A 19 1.01 9.83 -0.03
N PRO A 20 0.27 10.95 -0.14
CA PRO A 20 -1.02 11.11 0.54
C PRO A 20 -2.03 9.96 0.24
N SER A 21 -1.84 9.28 -0.89
CA SER A 21 -2.62 8.11 -1.32
C SER A 21 -2.35 6.82 -0.54
N ASP A 22 -1.19 6.71 0.13
CA ASP A 22 -0.81 5.54 0.94
C ASP A 22 -1.42 5.57 2.34
N LEU A 23 -1.88 6.76 2.79
CA LEU A 23 -2.65 6.97 4.04
C LEU A 23 -4.13 6.55 3.88
N LYS A 24 -4.40 5.45 3.15
CA LYS A 24 -5.72 4.81 3.21
C LYS A 24 -5.94 4.34 4.65
N LYS A 25 -6.91 4.97 5.33
CA LYS A 25 -7.46 4.55 6.61
C LYS A 25 -7.64 3.02 6.60
N THR A 26 -6.70 2.30 7.21
CA THR A 26 -6.94 0.92 7.61
C THR A 26 -8.05 1.00 8.63
N ARG A 27 -9.29 0.73 8.21
CA ARG A 27 -10.37 0.36 9.11
C ARG A 27 -9.77 -0.72 10.00
N THR A 28 -9.59 -0.37 11.27
CA THR A 28 -9.20 -1.30 12.32
C THR A 28 -10.19 -2.45 12.23
N LYS A 29 -9.73 -3.60 11.72
CA LYS A 29 -10.48 -4.85 11.84
C LYS A 29 -10.67 -5.06 13.34
N THR A 30 -11.90 -4.88 13.79
CA THR A 30 -12.36 -5.36 15.08
C THR A 30 -11.90 -6.81 15.18
N LYS A 31 -11.04 -7.11 16.16
CA LYS A 31 -10.62 -8.48 16.44
C LYS A 31 -11.89 -9.32 16.63
N PRO A 32 -12.03 -10.50 15.99
CA PRO A 32 -13.05 -11.46 16.38
C PRO A 32 -12.86 -11.76 17.87
N LYS A 33 -13.93 -11.65 18.67
CA LYS A 33 -13.95 -12.18 20.04
C LYS A 33 -13.57 -13.66 19.95
N GLU A 34 -12.51 -14.06 20.65
CA GLU A 34 -12.28 -15.46 21.00
C GLU A 34 -13.54 -15.98 21.70
N VAL A 35 -14.23 -16.89 21.02
CA VAL A 35 -15.25 -17.71 21.66
C VAL A 35 -14.49 -18.75 22.45
N LEU A 36 -14.39 -18.54 23.77
CA LEU A 36 -13.96 -19.57 24.70
C LEU A 36 -14.91 -20.79 24.55
N PRO A 37 -14.39 -22.03 24.54
CA PRO A 37 -15.25 -23.20 24.61
C PRO A 37 -16.05 -23.18 25.92
N PRO A 38 -17.32 -23.63 25.93
CA PRO A 38 -18.12 -23.69 27.14
C PRO A 38 -17.46 -24.61 28.17
N PRO A 39 -17.60 -24.32 29.48
CA PRO A 39 -17.01 -25.13 30.53
C PRO A 39 -17.64 -26.53 30.52
N ILE A 40 -16.79 -27.55 30.63
CA ILE A 40 -17.20 -28.94 30.82
C ILE A 40 -17.92 -29.02 32.18
N VAL A 41 -19.24 -29.19 32.14
CA VAL A 41 -20.01 -29.56 33.32
C VAL A 41 -19.69 -31.03 33.59
N GLN A 42 -19.00 -31.30 34.69
CA GLN A 42 -18.92 -32.65 35.25
C GLN A 42 -20.29 -32.96 35.83
N ASP A 43 -21.07 -33.77 35.11
CA ASP A 43 -22.30 -34.33 35.63
C ASP A 43 -21.93 -35.49 36.57
N GLU A 44 -21.94 -35.22 37.87
CA GLU A 44 -21.93 -36.24 38.91
C GLU A 44 -23.29 -36.97 38.91
N GLY A 45 -23.47 -37.83 37.92
CA GLY A 45 -24.63 -38.69 37.77
C GLY A 45 -24.55 -39.94 38.66
N TYR A 46 -24.89 -39.74 39.94
CA TYR A 46 -25.69 -40.62 40.79
C TYR A 46 -25.65 -42.14 40.53
N GLY A 47 -24.96 -42.86 41.43
CA GLY A 47 -25.21 -44.27 41.67
C GLY A 47 -26.59 -44.50 42.29
N SER A 48 -27.25 -45.57 41.88
CA SER A 48 -28.28 -46.22 42.67
C SER A 48 -28.29 -47.71 42.33
N ASP A 49 -27.75 -48.48 43.27
CA ASP A 49 -28.00 -49.90 43.44
C ASP A 49 -29.51 -50.17 43.56
N THR A 50 -30.02 -51.21 42.89
CA THR A 50 -30.63 -52.36 43.56
C THR A 50 -31.02 -53.48 42.58
N PRO A 51 -31.08 -54.75 43.04
CA PRO A 51 -31.11 -55.95 42.22
C PRO A 51 -32.54 -56.52 42.06
N SER A 52 -32.84 -57.18 40.95
CA SER A 52 -33.87 -58.24 40.87
C SER A 52 -33.69 -59.11 39.62
N LYS A 53 -33.69 -60.43 39.88
CA LYS A 53 -33.44 -61.57 38.99
C LYS A 53 -34.72 -61.96 38.21
N PRO A 54 -34.74 -63.09 37.48
CA PRO A 54 -34.30 -63.35 36.10
C PRO A 54 -35.47 -63.45 35.11
N THR A 55 -35.24 -63.23 33.81
CA THR A 55 -36.15 -63.72 32.76
C THR A 55 -35.38 -64.21 31.55
N LYS A 56 -35.64 -65.49 31.22
CA LYS A 56 -35.33 -66.34 30.05
C LYS A 56 -34.33 -65.88 28.95
N PRO A 57 -33.53 -66.81 28.39
CA PRO A 57 -32.68 -66.55 27.23
C PRO A 57 -33.54 -66.50 25.95
N GLU A 58 -33.90 -65.29 25.52
CA GLU A 58 -34.48 -65.08 24.20
C GLU A 58 -33.34 -64.96 23.17
N ARG A 59 -33.44 -65.74 22.10
CA ARG A 59 -32.42 -65.85 21.06
C ARG A 59 -32.16 -64.48 20.44
N VAL A 60 -30.96 -63.95 20.65
CA VAL A 60 -30.45 -62.78 19.91
C VAL A 60 -30.43 -63.17 18.43
N PRO A 61 -31.15 -62.45 17.55
CA PRO A 61 -30.98 -62.62 16.10
C PRO A 61 -29.51 -62.32 15.79
N SER A 62 -28.81 -63.25 15.12
CA SER A 62 -27.45 -63.04 14.66
C SER A 62 -27.35 -61.70 13.95
N ILE A 63 -26.71 -60.73 14.61
CA ILE A 63 -26.40 -59.44 14.02
C ILE A 63 -25.51 -59.75 12.80
N PRO A 64 -25.89 -59.31 11.59
CA PRO A 64 -25.05 -59.52 10.42
C PRO A 64 -23.69 -58.89 10.69
N THR A 65 -22.63 -59.66 10.46
CA THR A 65 -21.25 -59.17 10.59
C THR A 65 -21.13 -57.91 9.74
N PRO A 66 -20.65 -56.78 10.30
CA PRO A 66 -20.58 -55.54 9.55
C PRO A 66 -19.78 -55.77 8.26
N PRO A 67 -20.22 -55.20 7.13
CA PRO A 67 -19.54 -55.39 5.86
C PRO A 67 -18.07 -54.96 6.01
N PRO A 68 -17.11 -55.71 5.43
CA PRO A 68 -15.70 -55.34 5.50
C PRO A 68 -15.52 -53.92 4.96
N LEU A 69 -14.88 -53.07 5.76
CA LEU A 69 -14.55 -51.70 5.37
C LEU A 69 -13.84 -51.73 4.01
N PRO A 70 -14.27 -50.90 3.04
CA PRO A 70 -13.70 -50.95 1.71
C PRO A 70 -12.22 -50.54 1.80
N ASN A 71 -11.33 -51.39 1.28
CA ASN A 71 -9.87 -51.18 1.20
C ASN A 71 -9.49 -49.84 0.53
N SER A 72 -10.42 -49.17 -0.16
CA SER A 72 -10.27 -47.81 -0.70
C SER A 72 -10.07 -46.75 0.38
N SER A 73 -10.60 -46.95 1.59
CA SER A 73 -10.46 -46.01 2.73
C SER A 73 -9.02 -45.92 3.25
N ILE A 74 -8.30 -47.05 3.29
CA ILE A 74 -6.91 -47.12 3.77
C ILE A 74 -5.97 -46.42 2.78
N LEU A 75 -6.17 -46.63 1.47
CA LEU A 75 -5.38 -45.97 0.42
C LEU A 75 -5.61 -44.45 0.39
N ALA A 76 -6.86 -44.01 0.61
CA ALA A 76 -7.18 -42.59 0.71
C ALA A 76 -6.47 -41.93 1.91
N LEU A 77 -6.46 -42.60 3.06
CA LEU A 77 -5.79 -42.12 4.27
C LEU A 77 -4.26 -42.04 4.09
N GLN A 78 -3.66 -43.04 3.43
CA GLN A 78 -2.23 -43.04 3.12
C GLN A 78 -1.83 -41.88 2.20
N LYS A 79 -2.62 -41.60 1.14
CA LYS A 79 -2.41 -40.43 0.28
C LYS A 79 -2.53 -39.11 1.04
N GLN A 80 -3.47 -39.01 1.97
CA GLN A 80 -3.65 -37.80 2.78
C GLN A 80 -2.45 -37.55 3.72
N ILE A 81 -1.91 -38.61 4.32
CA ILE A 81 -0.71 -38.53 5.17
C ILE A 81 0.51 -38.11 4.34
N GLU A 82 0.66 -38.64 3.13
CA GLU A 82 1.75 -38.29 2.23
C GLU A 82 1.69 -36.82 1.79
N LEU A 83 0.51 -36.35 1.38
CA LEU A 83 0.27 -34.94 1.06
C LEU A 83 0.62 -34.02 2.23
N HIS A 84 0.21 -34.37 3.45
CA HIS A 84 0.50 -33.56 4.63
C HIS A 84 2.01 -33.51 4.94
N ARG A 85 2.76 -34.58 4.65
CA ARG A 85 4.22 -34.58 4.77
C ARG A 85 4.88 -33.66 3.74
N GLU A 86 4.39 -33.66 2.50
CA GLU A 86 4.89 -32.78 1.45
C GLU A 86 4.63 -31.31 1.76
N ILE A 87 3.42 -30.97 2.22
CA ILE A 87 3.07 -29.61 2.64
C ILE A 87 4.00 -29.15 3.76
N LYS A 88 4.22 -29.99 4.79
CA LYS A 88 5.11 -29.65 5.90
C LYS A 88 6.55 -29.40 5.44
N LYS A 89 7.08 -30.23 4.52
CA LYS A 89 8.42 -30.02 3.94
C LYS A 89 8.50 -28.72 3.13
N ALA A 90 7.46 -28.40 2.36
CA ALA A 90 7.40 -27.17 1.59
C ALA A 90 7.36 -25.93 2.50
N ASP A 91 6.60 -25.99 3.59
CA ASP A 91 6.52 -24.91 4.58
C ASP A 91 7.86 -24.71 5.30
N GLU A 92 8.56 -25.78 5.67
CA GLU A 92 9.90 -25.69 6.26
C GLU A 92 10.91 -25.04 5.30
N LYS A 93 10.88 -25.42 4.01
CA LYS A 93 11.73 -24.81 2.98
C LYS A 93 11.42 -23.32 2.80
N LYS A 94 10.14 -22.95 2.70
CA LYS A 94 9.70 -21.56 2.56
C LYS A 94 10.09 -20.72 3.79
N LYS A 95 10.04 -21.30 4.98
CA LYS A 95 10.49 -20.66 6.22
C LYS A 95 12.00 -20.41 6.24
N GLN A 96 12.79 -21.36 5.73
CA GLN A 96 14.25 -21.17 5.56
C GLN A 96 14.56 -20.06 4.57
N GLU A 97 13.94 -20.06 3.39
CA GLU A 97 14.11 -19.02 2.37
C GLU A 97 13.75 -17.64 2.92
N LEU A 98 12.65 -17.54 3.67
CA LEU A 98 12.24 -16.29 4.31
C LEU A 98 13.25 -15.82 5.37
N ALA A 99 13.80 -16.75 6.17
CA ALA A 99 14.82 -16.42 7.16
C ALA A 99 16.12 -15.91 6.52
N GLU A 100 16.51 -16.45 5.35
CA GLU A 100 17.65 -15.96 4.58
C GLU A 100 17.40 -14.57 3.99
N GLN A 101 16.20 -14.33 3.47
CA GLN A 101 15.81 -13.00 2.98
C GLN A 101 15.85 -11.95 4.09
N VAL A 102 15.33 -12.27 5.29
CA VAL A 102 15.38 -11.37 6.45
C VAL A 102 16.82 -11.05 6.84
N LYS A 103 17.70 -12.06 6.95
CA LYS A 103 19.12 -11.84 7.25
C LYS A 103 19.81 -10.97 6.18
N SER A 104 19.48 -11.15 4.91
CA SER A 104 20.01 -10.33 3.82
C SER A 104 19.56 -8.88 3.90
N LEU A 105 18.27 -8.65 4.21
CA LEU A 105 17.72 -7.31 4.40
C LEU A 105 18.31 -6.61 5.62
N GLU A 106 18.49 -7.31 6.74
CA GLU A 106 19.13 -6.76 7.93
C GLU A 106 20.56 -6.29 7.66
N LYS A 107 21.35 -7.07 6.89
CA LYS A 107 22.68 -6.64 6.45
C LYS A 107 22.62 -5.38 5.60
N LYS A 108 21.69 -5.29 4.65
CA LYS A 108 21.51 -4.09 3.81
C LYS A 108 21.13 -2.87 4.65
N ILE A 109 20.23 -3.02 5.62
CA ILE A 109 19.83 -1.94 6.53
C ILE A 109 21.03 -1.45 7.34
N GLN A 110 21.86 -2.35 7.88
CA GLN A 110 23.08 -1.95 8.60
C GLN A 110 24.05 -1.16 7.71
N THR A 111 24.23 -1.57 6.45
CA THR A 111 25.08 -0.83 5.50
C THR A 111 24.54 0.57 5.23
N ILE A 112 23.22 0.71 5.03
CA ILE A 112 22.58 2.02 4.82
C ILE A 112 22.78 2.93 6.03
N ILE A 113 22.61 2.40 7.25
CA ILE A 113 22.80 3.17 8.49
C ILE A 113 24.26 3.67 8.61
N LYS A 114 25.25 2.84 8.25
CA LYS A 114 26.65 3.25 8.25
C LYS A 114 26.93 4.37 7.26
N LEU A 115 26.48 4.23 6.01
CA LEU A 115 26.67 5.25 4.97
C LEU A 115 26.00 6.57 5.33
N ALA A 116 24.76 6.53 5.84
CA ALA A 116 24.06 7.73 6.30
C ALA A 116 24.76 8.40 7.49
N GLY A 117 25.39 7.61 8.37
CA GLY A 117 26.19 8.12 9.47
C GLY A 117 27.48 8.81 9.03
N GLU A 118 28.14 8.31 7.98
CA GLU A 118 29.33 8.92 7.39
C GLU A 118 28.98 10.23 6.66
N GLU A 119 27.93 10.20 5.83
CA GLU A 119 27.43 11.36 5.11
C GLU A 119 27.03 12.48 6.09
N LYS A 120 26.35 12.15 7.20
CA LYS A 120 26.00 13.13 8.23
C LYS A 120 27.23 13.78 8.87
N LYS A 121 28.29 13.02 9.14
CA LYS A 121 29.55 13.56 9.70
C LYS A 121 30.24 14.50 8.72
N GLU A 122 30.18 14.19 7.43
CA GLU A 122 30.71 15.05 6.38
C GLU A 122 29.95 16.38 6.31
N TYR A 123 28.61 16.33 6.30
CA TYR A 123 27.77 17.53 6.37
C TYR A 123 28.02 18.37 7.63
N GLU A 124 28.19 17.74 8.80
CA GLU A 124 28.49 18.43 10.05
C GLU A 124 29.85 19.17 9.97
N LYS A 125 30.89 18.55 9.38
CA LYS A 125 32.18 19.21 9.15
C LYS A 125 32.05 20.41 8.22
N THR A 126 31.31 20.30 7.11
CA THR A 126 31.09 21.42 6.18
C THR A 126 30.35 22.58 6.86
N ILE A 127 29.36 22.29 7.70
CA ILE A 127 28.65 23.33 8.48
C ILE A 127 29.58 24.03 9.46
N GLU A 128 30.49 23.29 10.10
CA GLU A 128 31.45 23.86 11.04
C GLU A 128 32.50 24.75 10.35
N GLU A 129 32.95 24.37 9.15
CA GLU A 129 33.80 25.22 8.30
C GLU A 129 33.10 26.51 7.87
N LEU A 130 31.82 26.42 7.47
CA LEU A 130 31.00 27.58 7.09
C LEU A 130 30.68 28.53 8.26
N LYS A 131 30.71 28.03 9.50
CA LYS A 131 30.46 28.82 10.71
C LYS A 131 31.69 29.58 11.22
N LYS A 132 32.90 29.31 10.70
CA LYS A 132 34.08 30.09 11.09
C LYS A 132 33.94 31.50 10.52
N PRO A 133 33.86 32.54 11.37
CA PRO A 133 33.64 33.90 10.89
C PRO A 133 34.88 34.41 10.16
N THR A 134 34.77 34.62 8.85
CA THR A 134 35.70 35.44 8.08
C THR A 134 35.56 36.87 8.57
N LYS A 135 36.43 37.27 9.50
CA LYS A 135 36.59 38.67 9.89
C LYS A 135 37.17 39.44 8.71
N THR A 136 36.30 40.05 7.90
CA THR A 136 36.67 41.12 6.96
C THR A 136 35.92 42.39 7.35
N PRO A 137 36.58 43.56 7.39
CA PRO A 137 36.02 44.78 7.92
C PRO A 137 34.94 45.33 6.98
N ILE A 138 33.72 45.50 7.50
CA ILE A 138 32.57 46.05 6.80
C ILE A 138 32.62 47.57 6.97
N ASN A 139 33.04 48.28 5.93
CA ASN A 139 32.69 49.68 5.71
C ASN A 139 32.80 50.00 4.22
N THR A 140 31.83 49.54 3.43
CA THR A 140 31.55 50.07 2.09
C THR A 140 30.12 49.69 1.72
N PRO A 141 29.28 50.61 1.22
CA PRO A 141 27.91 50.28 0.83
C PRO A 141 27.94 49.22 -0.27
N PRO A 142 27.13 48.15 -0.18
CA PRO A 142 27.18 47.07 -1.14
C PRO A 142 26.69 47.60 -2.49
N ASN A 143 27.61 47.65 -3.45
CA ASN A 143 27.30 47.82 -4.85
C ASN A 143 26.58 46.53 -5.29
N LEU A 144 25.29 46.45 -4.95
CA LEU A 144 24.45 45.30 -5.23
C LEU A 144 24.33 45.19 -6.74
N LYS A 145 25.08 44.26 -7.33
CA LYS A 145 24.94 43.90 -8.75
C LYS A 145 23.46 43.61 -9.00
N THR A 146 22.89 44.32 -9.97
CA THR A 146 21.51 44.13 -10.43
C THR A 146 21.52 43.50 -11.82
N PHE A 147 20.41 42.88 -12.21
CA PHE A 147 20.21 42.32 -13.55
C PHE A 147 18.79 42.62 -14.02
N LEU A 148 18.59 42.67 -15.34
CA LEU A 148 17.28 42.83 -15.95
C LEU A 148 16.66 41.44 -16.18
N CYS A 149 15.49 41.18 -15.60
CA CYS A 149 14.76 39.94 -15.83
C CYS A 149 14.18 39.91 -17.25
N SER A 150 14.45 38.87 -18.03
CA SER A 150 13.98 38.76 -19.42
C SER A 150 12.46 38.58 -19.55
N ASP A 151 11.81 37.97 -18.55
CA ASP A 151 10.36 37.73 -18.59
C ASP A 151 9.55 38.96 -18.16
N CYS A 152 9.89 39.58 -17.01
CA CYS A 152 9.13 40.71 -16.48
C CYS A 152 9.74 42.07 -16.75
N GLN A 153 10.93 42.12 -17.39
CA GLN A 153 11.67 43.34 -17.71
C GLN A 153 11.94 44.26 -16.51
N GLN A 154 11.97 43.70 -15.28
CA GLN A 154 12.30 44.43 -14.07
C GLN A 154 13.77 44.23 -13.71
N THR A 155 14.43 45.31 -13.29
CA THR A 155 15.76 45.28 -12.69
C THR A 155 15.67 44.71 -11.28
N LYS A 156 16.34 43.59 -11.02
CA LYS A 156 16.32 42.86 -9.75
C LYS A 156 17.72 42.72 -9.18
N PRO A 157 17.88 42.62 -7.85
CA PRO A 157 19.18 42.39 -7.25
C PRO A 157 19.64 40.95 -7.54
N HIS A 158 20.94 40.73 -7.70
CA HIS A 158 21.49 39.41 -8.07
C HIS A 158 21.02 38.23 -7.20
N PRO A 159 20.74 38.36 -5.88
CA PRO A 159 20.15 37.29 -5.07
C PRO A 159 18.77 36.80 -5.55
N GLU A 160 18.03 37.61 -6.32
CA GLU A 160 16.76 37.20 -6.95
C GLU A 160 16.95 36.50 -8.31
N LEU A 161 18.20 36.29 -8.76
CA LEU A 161 18.50 35.57 -9.99
C LEU A 161 18.22 34.08 -9.78
N SER A 162 17.36 33.51 -10.62
CA SER A 162 17.10 32.07 -10.60
C SER A 162 17.98 31.31 -11.59
N ARG A 163 18.07 31.80 -12.82
CA ARG A 163 18.77 31.15 -13.94
C ARG A 163 19.26 32.22 -14.90
N GLN A 164 20.39 31.94 -15.55
CA GLN A 164 20.94 32.77 -16.61
C GLN A 164 21.27 31.87 -17.81
N PHE A 165 20.77 32.24 -18.99
CA PHE A 165 21.00 31.55 -20.25
C PHE A 165 21.61 32.55 -21.24
N GLY A 166 22.94 32.57 -21.31
CA GLY A 166 23.68 33.57 -22.09
C GLY A 166 23.38 34.98 -21.59
N LYS A 167 22.75 35.79 -22.45
CA LYS A 167 22.37 37.19 -22.16
C LYS A 167 21.03 37.33 -21.44
N PHE A 168 20.26 36.24 -21.32
CA PHE A 168 18.94 36.26 -20.69
C PHE A 168 19.06 35.83 -19.23
N SER A 169 18.45 36.62 -18.35
CA SER A 169 18.47 36.40 -16.91
C SER A 169 17.06 36.34 -16.40
N PHE A 170 16.73 35.35 -15.57
CA PHE A 170 15.37 35.11 -15.11
C PHE A 170 15.30 35.25 -13.60
N CYS A 171 14.38 36.07 -13.10
CA CYS A 171 14.16 36.20 -11.67
C CYS A 171 13.48 34.95 -11.09
N LEU A 172 13.61 34.75 -9.78
CA LEU A 172 12.98 33.64 -9.03
C LEU A 172 11.46 33.58 -9.24
N ALA A 173 10.77 34.72 -9.27
CA ALA A 173 9.33 34.77 -9.45
C ALA A 173 8.90 34.25 -10.84
N CYS A 174 9.52 34.75 -11.91
CA CYS A 174 9.19 34.33 -13.27
C CYS A 174 9.57 32.87 -13.52
N SER A 175 10.73 32.44 -13.03
CA SER A 175 11.16 31.03 -13.14
C SER A 175 10.20 30.08 -12.41
N LYS A 176 9.65 30.47 -11.26
CA LYS A 176 8.62 29.68 -10.56
C LYS A 176 7.33 29.60 -11.38
N LYS A 177 6.85 30.71 -11.95
CA LYS A 177 5.66 30.72 -12.81
C LYS A 177 5.83 29.80 -14.02
N ALA A 178 6.97 29.89 -14.71
CA ALA A 178 7.27 29.03 -15.87
C ALA A 178 7.26 27.53 -15.50
N ARG A 179 7.80 27.16 -14.33
CA ARG A 179 7.77 25.76 -13.86
C ARG A 179 6.35 25.27 -13.57
N VAL A 180 5.52 26.10 -12.93
CA VAL A 180 4.13 25.74 -12.63
C VAL A 180 3.34 25.56 -13.93
N GLN A 181 3.51 26.48 -14.89
CA GLN A 181 2.87 26.36 -16.21
C GLN A 181 3.32 25.10 -16.95
N ALA A 182 4.63 24.82 -16.99
CA ALA A 182 5.15 23.60 -17.62
C ALA A 182 4.65 22.31 -16.95
N GLN A 183 4.42 22.32 -15.63
CA GLN A 183 3.81 21.19 -14.92
C GLN A 183 2.33 21.02 -15.29
N GLN A 184 1.58 22.11 -15.42
CA GLN A 184 0.18 22.09 -15.85
C GLN A 184 0.03 21.55 -17.28
N GLU A 185 0.91 21.97 -18.20
CA GLU A 185 0.92 21.47 -19.58
C GLU A 185 1.25 19.98 -19.65
N LYS A 186 2.19 19.48 -18.83
CA LYS A 186 2.50 18.04 -18.74
C LYS A 186 1.33 17.21 -18.21
N THR A 187 0.46 17.79 -17.39
CA THR A 187 -0.74 17.11 -16.86
C THR A 187 -1.95 17.20 -17.79
N LYS A 188 -1.89 17.93 -18.91
CA LYS A 188 -2.98 17.97 -19.86
C LYS A 188 -2.97 16.66 -20.66
N PRO A 189 -3.99 15.79 -20.53
CA PRO A 189 -4.01 14.54 -21.28
C PRO A 189 -4.01 14.86 -22.78
N GLN A 190 -3.03 14.33 -23.50
CA GLN A 190 -2.97 14.49 -24.95
C GLN A 190 -3.94 13.51 -25.63
N PRO A 191 -4.53 13.90 -26.77
CA PRO A 191 -5.23 12.95 -27.65
C PRO A 191 -4.29 11.80 -28.00
N SER A 192 -4.81 10.58 -27.95
CA SER A 192 -4.07 9.38 -28.30
C SER A 192 -4.99 8.41 -29.02
N ASP A 193 -4.45 7.60 -29.92
CA ASP A 193 -5.23 6.54 -30.54
C ASP A 193 -5.56 5.47 -29.51
N PHE A 194 -6.86 5.18 -29.34
CA PHE A 194 -7.33 4.06 -28.53
C PHE A 194 -8.55 3.41 -29.16
N THR A 195 -8.75 2.13 -28.88
CA THR A 195 -9.95 1.40 -29.26
C THR A 195 -10.97 1.51 -28.13
N CYS A 196 -12.14 2.09 -28.42
CA CYS A 196 -13.23 2.20 -27.46
C CYS A 196 -13.78 0.82 -27.12
N HIS A 197 -13.90 0.48 -25.83
CA HIS A 197 -14.42 -0.81 -25.40
C HIS A 197 -15.88 -1.05 -25.82
N THR A 198 -16.70 0.00 -25.85
CA THR A 198 -18.14 -0.09 -26.18
C THR A 198 -18.41 -0.27 -27.68
N CYS A 199 -17.90 0.62 -28.53
CA CYS A 199 -18.16 0.58 -29.98
C CYS A 199 -17.07 -0.11 -30.80
N GLN A 200 -15.98 -0.56 -30.17
CA GLN A 200 -14.83 -1.22 -30.80
C GLN A 200 -14.15 -0.42 -31.93
N GLN A 201 -14.43 0.88 -32.04
CA GLN A 201 -13.78 1.76 -33.01
C GLN A 201 -12.53 2.40 -32.41
N THR A 202 -11.47 2.49 -33.22
CA THR A 202 -10.29 3.30 -32.91
C THR A 202 -10.60 4.78 -33.06
N LYS A 203 -10.27 5.58 -32.04
CA LYS A 203 -10.50 7.02 -31.99
C LYS A 203 -9.23 7.75 -31.58
N ASN A 204 -8.99 8.91 -32.17
CA ASN A 204 -7.93 9.84 -31.77
C ASN A 204 -8.55 10.96 -30.90
N GLU A 205 -8.72 10.68 -29.61
CA GLU A 205 -9.21 11.65 -28.63
C GLU A 205 -8.65 11.32 -27.25
N ILE A 206 -9.05 12.07 -26.22
CA ILE A 206 -8.65 11.77 -24.84
C ILE A 206 -9.58 10.63 -24.33
N PRO A 207 -9.07 9.41 -24.07
CA PRO A 207 -9.92 8.31 -23.64
C PRO A 207 -10.54 8.57 -22.27
N ASN A 208 -11.84 8.34 -22.14
CA ASN A 208 -12.50 8.33 -20.83
C ASN A 208 -12.27 6.95 -20.18
N LYS A 209 -11.77 6.93 -18.94
CA LYS A 209 -11.59 5.70 -18.16
C LYS A 209 -12.81 5.49 -17.27
N MET A 210 -13.61 4.45 -17.51
CA MET A 210 -14.73 4.08 -16.62
C MET A 210 -14.67 2.62 -16.21
N LYS A 211 -15.20 2.32 -15.03
CA LYS A 211 -15.41 0.96 -14.55
C LYS A 211 -16.78 0.50 -15.02
N LEU A 212 -16.81 -0.60 -15.77
CA LEU A 212 -18.04 -1.16 -16.33
C LEU A 212 -18.50 -2.41 -15.59
N ASP A 213 -17.68 -2.92 -14.68
CA ASP A 213 -17.89 -4.20 -14.01
C ASP A 213 -17.36 -4.17 -12.57
N LYS A 214 -17.69 -5.23 -11.82
CA LYS A 214 -17.26 -5.44 -10.42
C LYS A 214 -15.76 -5.72 -10.31
N THR A 215 -15.04 -5.92 -11.41
CA THR A 215 -13.61 -6.29 -11.42
C THR A 215 -12.67 -5.11 -11.12
N LEU A 216 -13.22 -3.90 -10.88
CA LEU A 216 -12.47 -2.65 -10.67
C LEU A 216 -11.59 -2.23 -11.85
N GLN A 217 -11.64 -2.93 -12.99
CA GLN A 217 -10.88 -2.62 -14.18
C GLN A 217 -11.45 -1.37 -14.87
N ALA A 218 -10.57 -0.47 -15.32
CA ALA A 218 -10.96 0.75 -16.01
C ALA A 218 -10.81 0.55 -17.53
N TYR A 219 -11.93 0.64 -18.25
CA TYR A 219 -12.00 0.52 -19.70
C TYR A 219 -11.89 1.88 -20.38
N LEU A 220 -11.28 1.92 -21.56
CA LEU A 220 -11.18 3.13 -22.38
C LEU A 220 -12.45 3.27 -23.23
N ILE A 221 -13.14 4.40 -23.08
CA ILE A 221 -14.44 4.67 -23.70
C ILE A 221 -14.36 5.99 -24.44
N CYS A 222 -14.92 6.02 -25.65
CA CYS A 222 -15.01 7.24 -26.45
C CYS A 222 -16.04 8.21 -25.88
N SER A 223 -15.87 9.49 -26.19
CA SER A 223 -16.75 10.55 -25.69
C SER A 223 -18.22 10.32 -26.08
N ALA A 224 -18.46 9.67 -27.22
CA ALA A 224 -19.80 9.33 -27.71
C ALA A 224 -20.48 8.19 -26.93
N CYS A 225 -19.73 7.19 -26.45
CA CYS A 225 -20.26 6.05 -25.70
C CYS A 225 -20.34 6.29 -24.19
N LYS A 226 -19.81 7.42 -23.70
CA LYS A 226 -19.81 7.76 -22.28
C LYS A 226 -21.22 7.99 -21.69
N PRO A 227 -22.14 8.72 -22.33
CA PRO A 227 -23.46 8.99 -21.74
C PRO A 227 -24.27 7.70 -21.52
N THR A 228 -24.28 6.81 -22.52
CA THR A 228 -25.04 5.55 -22.48
C THR A 228 -24.57 4.59 -21.39
N LEU A 229 -23.27 4.54 -21.13
CA LEU A 229 -22.71 3.69 -20.05
C LEU A 229 -22.91 4.29 -18.65
N LYS A 230 -23.03 5.61 -18.55
CA LYS A 230 -23.29 6.26 -17.27
C LYS A 230 -24.70 5.92 -16.78
N GLU A 231 -25.68 5.92 -17.68
CA GLU A 231 -27.07 5.53 -17.38
C GLU A 231 -27.19 4.07 -16.96
N PHE A 232 -26.45 3.15 -17.61
CA PHE A 232 -26.49 1.73 -17.27
C PHE A 232 -25.90 1.45 -15.87
N ASN A 233 -24.77 2.08 -15.53
CA ASN A 233 -24.18 1.96 -14.20
C ASN A 233 -25.06 2.57 -13.10
N GLU A 234 -25.83 3.62 -13.39
CA GLU A 234 -26.78 4.21 -12.44
C GLU A 234 -28.04 3.34 -12.27
N ALA A 235 -28.50 2.64 -13.32
CA ALA A 235 -29.65 1.73 -13.26
C ALA A 235 -29.36 0.43 -12.51
N ASP A 236 -28.18 -0.18 -12.69
CA ASP A 236 -27.77 -1.41 -11.98
C ASP A 236 -27.55 -1.20 -10.47
N LEU A 237 -27.36 0.04 -10.03
CA LEU A 237 -27.26 0.42 -8.62
C LEU A 237 -28.63 0.49 -7.92
N ILE A 238 -29.74 0.46 -8.66
CA ILE A 238 -31.10 0.62 -8.11
C ILE A 238 -31.77 -0.74 -7.86
N THR A 239 -31.25 -1.84 -8.41
CA THR A 239 -31.91 -3.17 -8.34
C THR A 239 -31.46 -4.09 -7.21
N ASP A 240 -30.55 -3.69 -6.33
CA ASP A 240 -30.06 -4.52 -5.20
C ASP A 240 -30.85 -4.34 -3.88
N ASP A 241 -31.99 -3.63 -3.87
CA ASP A 241 -32.79 -3.32 -2.67
C ASP A 241 -34.30 -3.69 -2.78
N LEU A 242 -34.61 -4.87 -3.34
CA LEU A 242 -35.96 -5.46 -3.32
C LEU A 242 -35.98 -6.93 -2.93
#